data_AF-A0A6B2UPI0-F1
#
_entry.id   AF-A0A6B2UPI0-F1
#
_cell.length_a   1.000
_cell.length_b   1.000
_cell.length_c   1.000
_cell.angle_alpha   90.00
_cell.angle_beta   90.00
_cell.angle_gamma   90.00
#
_symmetry.space_group_name_H-M   'P 1'
#
loop_
_entity.id
_entity.type
_entity.pdbx_description
1 polymer ?
#
loop_
_entity_poly.entity_id
_entity_poly.type
_entity_poly.pdbx_seq_one_letter_code
_entity_poly.pdbx_strand_id
1 'polypeptide(L)' 'MKRFLLGLLCGAASGAVTYLVHPAPPWWWVIGLLVAIGIWTGDLLLDAIDGD' A
#
# COMPACT_ATOMS: atom_id res chain seq x y z
N MET A 1 12.02 -5.23 8.19
CA MET A 1 10.84 -5.47 9.06
C MET A 1 9.99 -4.22 9.32
N LYS A 2 10.55 -3.06 9.73
CA LYS A 2 9.73 -1.86 10.04
C LYS A 2 8.83 -1.39 8.89
N ARG A 3 9.35 -1.39 7.65
CA ARG A 3 8.60 -0.99 6.45
C ARG A 3 7.53 -1.99 6.04
N PHE A 4 7.74 -3.27 6.36
CA PHE A 4 6.73 -4.31 6.14
C PHE A 4 5.48 -4.02 6.98
N LEU A 5 5.68 -3.75 8.28
CA LEU A 5 4.60 -3.36 9.20
C LEU A 5 3.95 -2.03 8.82
N LEU A 6 4.74 -1.02 8.43
CA LEU A 6 4.20 0.26 7.95
C LEU A 6 3.34 0.08 6.68
N GLY A 7 3.83 -0.67 5.70
CA GLY A 7 3.08 -0.96 4.48
C GLY A 7 1.79 -1.74 4.78
N LEU A 8 1.84 -2.68 5.71
CA LEU A 8 0.66 -3.45 6.12
C LEU A 8 -0.38 -2.57 6.84
N LEU A 9 0.04 -1.67 7.73
CA LEU A 9 -0.86 -0.73 8.40
C LEU A 9 -1.48 0.27 7.42
N CYS A 10 -0.68 0.89 6.56
CA CYS A 10 -1.17 1.82 5.54
C CYS A 10 -2.05 1.13 4.49
N GLY A 11 -1.70 -0.09 4.08
CA GLY A 11 -2.51 -0.92 3.19
C GLY A 11 -3.86 -1.30 3.82
N ALA A 12 -3.86 -1.72 5.08
CA ALA A 12 -5.09 -2.02 5.80
C ALA A 12 -5.97 -0.78 5.97
N ALA A 13 -5.39 0.38 6.33
CA ALA A 13 -6.13 1.63 6.48
C ALA A 13 -6.75 2.09 5.16
N SER A 14 -5.99 2.09 4.07
CA SER A 14 -6.50 2.49 2.75
C SER A 14 -7.57 1.53 2.22
N GLY A 15 -7.40 0.22 2.41
CA GLY A 15 -8.41 -0.78 2.09
C GLY A 15 -9.70 -0.58 2.90
N ALA A 16 -9.59 -0.29 4.19
CA ALA A 16 -10.73 0.00 5.06
C ALA A 16 -11.48 1.27 4.64
N VAL A 17 -10.76 2.37 4.34
CA VAL A 17 -11.36 3.60 3.83
C VAL A 17 -12.08 3.34 2.50
N THR A 18 -11.44 2.59 1.58
CA THR A 18 -12.05 2.25 0.28
C THR A 18 -13.32 1.43 0.46
N TYR A 19 -13.33 0.47 1.40
CA TYR A 19 -14.52 -0.32 1.73
C TYR A 19 -15.67 0.56 2.26
N LEU A 20 -15.36 1.55 3.11
CA LEU A 20 -16.38 2.47 3.65
C LEU A 20 -17.03 3.35 2.58
N VAL A 21 -16.29 3.69 1.52
CA VAL A 21 -16.80 4.54 0.42
C VAL A 21 -17.49 3.70 -0.67
N HIS A 22 -16.86 2.59 -1.08
CA HIS A 22 -17.33 1.70 -2.14
C HIS A 22 -17.30 0.24 -1.68
N PRO A 23 -18.33 -0.22 -0.96
CA PRO A 23 -18.38 -1.60 -0.45
C PRO A 23 -18.58 -2.64 -1.56
N ALA A 24 -19.18 -2.26 -2.70
CA ALA A 24 -19.42 -3.14 -3.84
C ALA A 24 -19.08 -2.45 -5.17
N PRO A 25 -18.42 -3.15 -6.13
CA PRO A 25 -17.86 -4.50 -6.01
C PRO A 25 -16.65 -4.57 -5.04
N PRO A 26 -16.22 -5.76 -4.57
CA PRO A 26 -15.21 -5.88 -3.53
C PRO A 26 -13.79 -5.74 -4.11
N TRP A 27 -13.42 -4.55 -4.60
CA TRP A 27 -12.08 -4.26 -5.13
C TRP A 27 -11.20 -3.47 -4.13
N TRP A 28 -11.74 -3.13 -2.97
CA TRP A 28 -11.08 -2.37 -1.90
C TRP A 28 -9.78 -3.03 -1.38
N TRP A 29 -9.70 -4.36 -1.41
CA TRP A 29 -8.48 -5.09 -1.04
C TRP A 29 -7.32 -4.87 -2.03
N VAL A 30 -7.63 -4.60 -3.31
CA VAL A 30 -6.63 -4.28 -4.34
C VAL A 30 -5.95 -2.97 -4.00
N ILE A 31 -6.73 -1.94 -3.64
CA ILE A 31 -6.18 -0.65 -3.21
C ILE A 31 -5.25 -0.83 -2.00
N GLY A 32 -5.69 -1.59 -0.99
CA GLY A 32 -4.87 -1.87 0.19
C GLY A 32 -3.56 -2.58 -0.15
N LEU A 33 -3.60 -3.56 -1.06
CA LEU A 33 -2.41 -4.25 -1.55
C LEU A 33 -1.46 -3.33 -2.32
N LEU A 34 -1.98 -2.48 -3.21
CA LEU A 34 -1.17 -1.53 -3.98
C LEU A 34 -0.41 -0.57 -3.06
N VAL A 35 -1.08 -0.04 -2.03
CA VAL A 35 -0.46 0.83 -1.03
C VAL A 35 0.61 0.08 -0.23
N ALA A 36 0.32 -1.15 0.21
CA ALA A 36 1.29 -1.96 0.95
C ALA A 36 2.54 -2.25 0.11
N ILE A 37 2.35 -2.67 -1.14
CA ILE A 37 3.44 -2.95 -2.08
C ILE A 37 4.27 -1.69 -2.33
N GLY A 38 3.64 -0.55 -2.61
CA GLY A 38 4.36 0.71 -2.85
C GLY A 38 5.26 1.12 -1.69
N ILE A 39 4.82 0.90 -0.45
CA ILE A 39 5.62 1.17 0.75
C ILE A 39 6.73 0.14 0.94
N TRP A 40 6.47 -1.14 0.64
CA TRP A 40 7.48 -2.20 0.71
C TRP A 40 8.59 -2.00 -0.32
N THR A 41 8.24 -1.63 -1.54
CA THR A 41 9.17 -1.42 -2.65
C THR A 41 9.66 0.02 -2.74
N GLY A 42 9.27 0.90 -1.81
CA GLY A 42 9.61 2.32 -1.86
C GLY A 42 11.12 2.60 -1.88
N ASP A 43 11.97 1.75 -1.29
CA ASP A 43 13.44 1.96 -1.39
C ASP A 43 13.91 1.61 -2.79
N LEU A 44 13.43 0.53 -3.39
CA LEU A 44 13.82 0.19 -4.76
C LEU A 44 13.41 1.30 -5.74
N LEU A 45 12.27 1.95 -5.49
CA LEU A 45 11.83 3.07 -6.30
C LEU A 45 12.68 4.33 -6.04
N LEU A 46 12.99 4.63 -4.77
CA LEU A 46 13.83 5.78 -4.40
C LEU A 46 15.28 5.60 -4.86
N ASP A 47 15.89 4.44 -4.62
CA ASP A 47 17.23 4.07 -5.09
C ASP A 47 17.32 4.12 -6.62
N ALA A 48 16.29 3.67 -7.35
CA ALA A 48 16.25 3.76 -8.81
C ALA A 48 16.07 5.20 -9.33
N ILE A 49 15.48 6.10 -8.53
CA ILE A 49 15.32 7.51 -8.85
C ILE A 49 16.58 8.31 -8.49
N ASP A 50 17.22 7.99 -7.35
CA ASP A 50 18.40 8.69 -6.84
C ASP A 50 19.69 8.30 -7.58
N GLY A 51 19.70 7.18 -8.31
CA GLY A 51 20.69 6.91 -9.37
C GLY A 51 22.14 6.85 -8.90
N ASP A 52 22.47 5.84 -8.09
CA ASP A 52 23.85 5.39 -7.85
C ASP A 52 24.17 4.12 -8.66
#